data_AF-A0A382NNV7-F1
#
_entry.id   AF-A0A382NNV7-F1
#
_cell.length_a   1.000
_cell.length_b   1.000
_cell.length_c   1.000
_cell.angle_alpha   90.00
_cell.angle_beta   90.00
_cell.angle_gamma   90.00
#
_symmetry.space_group_name_H-M   'P 1'
#
loop_
_entity.id
_entity.type
_entity.pdbx_description
1 polymer ?
#
loop_
_entity_poly.entity_id
_entity_poly.type
_entity_poly.pdbx_seq_one_letter_code
_entity_poly.pdbx_strand_id
1 'polypeptide(L)'
;MKNLLSEMLIPINQEYEKFDQYFTDSMLSDVKLINSVVRYIAKRKGKRFRPRLCLLSAKLCGEINENTYRASALIEMIHVAT
;
A
#
# COMPACT_ATOMS: atom_id res chain seq x y z
N MET A 1 18.06 -12.19 6.55
CA MET A 1 16.69 -11.63 6.69
C MET A 1 16.31 -10.63 5.58
N LYS A 2 17.20 -9.77 5.06
CA LYS A 2 16.88 -8.86 3.93
C LYS A 2 16.43 -9.62 2.67
N ASN A 3 17.02 -10.78 2.36
CA ASN A 3 16.71 -11.54 1.14
C ASN A 3 15.29 -12.12 1.09
N LEU A 4 14.76 -12.60 2.22
CA LEU A 4 13.45 -13.25 2.25
C LEU A 4 12.31 -12.29 1.87
N LEU A 5 12.36 -11.05 2.37
CA LEU A 5 11.34 -10.05 2.07
C LEU A 5 11.38 -9.65 0.60
N SER A 6 12.57 -9.47 0.02
CA SER A 6 12.70 -9.19 -1.40
C SER A 6 12.20 -10.35 -2.27
N GLU A 7 12.47 -11.60 -1.89
CA GLU A 7 12.00 -12.79 -2.61
C GLU A 7 10.46 -12.94 -2.57
N MET A 8 9.86 -12.72 -1.40
CA MET A 8 8.40 -12.78 -1.24
C MET A 8 7.65 -11.73 -2.04
N LEU A 9 8.30 -10.63 -2.42
CA LEU A 9 7.66 -9.51 -3.13
C LEU A 9 7.74 -9.63 -4.65
N ILE A 10 8.63 -10.49 -5.18
CA ILE A 10 8.76 -10.74 -6.63
C ILE A 10 7.39 -11.00 -7.29
N PRO A 11 6.50 -11.85 -6.74
CA PRO A 11 5.24 -12.16 -7.40
C PRO A 11 4.29 -10.97 -7.47
N ILE A 12 4.37 -9.99 -6.57
CA ILE A 12 3.41 -8.89 -6.46
C ILE A 12 4.00 -7.53 -6.81
N ASN A 13 5.19 -7.47 -7.42
CA ASN A 13 5.88 -6.20 -7.65
C ASN A 13 5.05 -5.22 -8.51
N GLN A 14 4.42 -5.71 -9.58
CA GLN A 14 3.60 -4.87 -10.46
C GLN A 14 2.33 -4.38 -9.76
N GLU A 15 1.71 -5.26 -8.99
CA GLU A 15 0.51 -4.94 -8.22
C GLU A 15 0.83 -3.99 -7.06
N TYR A 16 2.03 -4.10 -6.49
CA TYR A 16 2.51 -3.20 -5.46
C TYR A 16 2.74 -1.77 -6.00
N GLU A 17 3.24 -1.62 -7.23
CA GLU A 17 3.31 -0.31 -7.89
C GLU A 17 1.93 0.31 -8.10
N LYS A 18 0.97 -0.49 -8.59
CA LYS A 18 -0.44 -0.06 -8.72
C LYS A 18 -1.06 0.33 -7.37
N PHE A 19 -0.77 -0.44 -6.32
CA PHE A 19 -1.19 -0.12 -4.96
C PHE A 19 -0.60 1.20 -4.48
N ASP A 20 0.69 1.46 -4.71
CA ASP A 20 1.37 2.68 -4.25
C ASP A 20 0.72 3.93 -4.89
N GLN A 21 0.30 3.83 -6.15
CA GLN A 21 -0.46 4.88 -6.84
C GLN A 21 -1.88 5.02 -6.27
N TYR A 22 -2.63 3.91 -6.19
CA TYR A 22 -3.99 3.89 -5.63
C TYR A 22 -4.03 4.48 -4.21
N PHE A 23 -3.08 4.12 -3.36
CA PHE A 23 -2.98 4.60 -1.99
C PHE A 23 -2.72 6.11 -1.92
N THR A 24 -1.84 6.62 -2.79
CA THR A 24 -1.54 8.06 -2.85
C THR A 24 -2.75 8.85 -3.31
N ASP A 25 -3.41 8.40 -4.38
CA ASP A 25 -4.60 9.04 -4.93
C ASP A 25 -5.76 9.04 -3.93
N SER A 26 -5.92 7.95 -3.18
CA SER A 26 -6.98 7.82 -2.17
C SER A 26 -6.79 8.72 -0.94
N MET A 27 -5.60 9.32 -0.75
CA MET A 27 -5.35 10.28 0.35
C MET A 27 -5.39 11.74 -0.09
N LEU A 28 -5.61 12.02 -1.38
CA LEU A 28 -5.72 13.39 -1.86
C LEU A 28 -7.00 14.06 -1.34
N SER A 29 -6.89 15.33 -1.00
CA SER A 29 -7.99 16.15 -0.48
C SER A 29 -8.02 17.51 -1.18
N ASP A 30 -9.19 18.15 -1.25
CA ASP A 30 -9.33 19.53 -1.72
C ASP A 30 -8.61 20.53 -0.80
N VAL A 31 -8.34 20.14 0.46
CA VAL A 31 -7.64 20.97 1.43
C VAL A 31 -6.13 20.85 1.26
N LYS A 32 -5.48 21.92 0.78
CA LYS A 32 -4.03 21.97 0.53
C LYS A 32 -3.17 21.57 1.74
N LEU A 33 -3.58 21.93 2.96
CA LEU A 33 -2.85 21.57 4.18
C LEU A 33 -2.80 20.05 4.39
N ILE A 34 -3.92 19.36 4.19
CA ILE A 34 -4.01 17.90 4.30
C ILE A 34 -3.05 17.23 3.32
N ASN A 35 -3.01 17.71 2.06
CA ASN A 35 -2.08 17.18 1.06
C ASN A 35 -0.60 17.34 1.45
N SER A 36 -0.25 18.40 2.17
CA SER A 36 1.13 18.60 2.67
C SER A 36 1.50 17.57 3.75
N VAL A 37 0.57 17.29 4.67
CA VAL A 37 0.75 16.27 5.71
C VAL A 37 0.85 14.88 5.09
N VAL A 38 -0.06 14.55 4.18
CA VAL A 38 -0.07 13.27 3.44
C VAL A 38 1.25 13.05 2.69
N ARG A 39 1.74 14.07 1.96
CA ARG A 39 3.05 13.99 1.28
C ARG A 39 4.21 13.79 2.25
N TYR A 40 4.17 14.41 3.42
CA TYR A 40 5.20 14.24 4.44
C TYR A 40 5.21 12.79 4.96
N ILE A 41 4.05 12.24 5.27
CA ILE A 41 3.91 10.85 5.73
C ILE A 41 4.34 9.87 4.64
N ALA A 42 3.91 10.08 3.38
CA ALA A 42 4.22 9.22 2.25
C ALA A 42 5.73 9.13 1.96
N LYS A 43 6.51 10.16 2.28
CA LYS A 43 7.99 10.14 2.15
C LYS A 43 8.66 9.21 3.17
N ARG A 44 8.05 8.99 4.33
CA ARG A 44 8.56 8.07 5.36
C ARG A 44 7.98 6.67 5.12
N LYS A 45 8.37 6.02 4.02
CA LYS A 45 7.97 4.65 3.73
C LYS A 45 8.66 3.69 4.71
N GLY A 46 7.91 3.20 5.68
CA GLY A 46 8.32 2.05 6.49
C GLY A 46 8.40 0.77 5.65
N LYS A 47 8.40 -0.39 6.30
CA LYS A 47 8.43 -1.68 5.59
C LYS A 47 7.15 -1.99 4.80
N ARG A 48 6.06 -1.23 5.01
CA ARG A 48 4.72 -1.40 4.40
C ARG A 48 4.28 -2.86 4.36
N PHE A 49 4.52 -3.58 5.46
CA PHE A 49 4.31 -5.02 5.52
C PHE A 49 2.82 -5.39 5.39
N ARG A 50 1.93 -4.58 5.98
CA ARG A 50 0.47 -4.81 6.00
C ARG A 50 -0.15 -4.85 4.60
N PRO A 51 0.03 -3.85 3.72
CA PRO A 51 -0.52 -3.89 2.38
C PRO A 51 0.12 -5.00 1.53
N ARG A 52 1.42 -5.25 1.70
CA ARG A 52 2.12 -6.36 1.01
C ARG A 52 1.54 -7.72 1.38
N LEU A 53 1.26 -7.94 2.67
CA LEU A 53 0.62 -9.16 3.15
C LEU A 53 -0.79 -9.30 2.55
N CYS A 54 -1.58 -8.23 2.50
CA CYS A 54 -2.91 -8.27 1.90
C CYS A 54 -2.88 -8.63 0.40
N LEU A 55 -1.98 -8.00 -0.37
CA LEU A 55 -1.78 -8.31 -1.79
C LEU A 55 -1.32 -9.77 -2.00
N LEU A 56 -0.38 -10.25 -1.17
CA LEU A 56 0.07 -11.65 -1.22
C LEU A 56 -1.06 -12.62 -0.90
N SER A 57 -1.84 -12.37 0.16
CA SER A 57 -2.99 -13.20 0.52
C SER A 57 -4.02 -13.24 -0.60
N ALA A 58 -4.31 -12.10 -1.23
CA ALA A 58 -5.22 -12.06 -2.37
C ALA A 58 -4.69 -12.87 -3.55
N LYS A 59 -3.39 -12.75 -3.87
CA LYS A 59 -2.74 -13.51 -4.94
C LYS A 59 -2.71 -15.02 -4.68
N LEU A 60 -2.64 -15.42 -3.40
CA LEU A 60 -2.73 -16.83 -3.00
C LEU A 60 -4.16 -17.37 -3.11
N CYS A 61 -5.17 -16.54 -2.83
CA CYS A 61 -6.58 -16.92 -2.89
C CYS A 61 -7.22 -16.75 -4.27
N GLY A 62 -6.53 -16.11 -5.23
CA GLY A 62 -7.04 -15.83 -6.57
C GLY A 62 -6.34 -14.64 -7.23
N GLU A 63 -7.05 -13.93 -8.10
CA GLU A 63 -6.52 -12.75 -8.78
C GLU A 63 -6.71 -11.46 -7.95
N ILE A 64 -5.72 -10.57 -8.02
CA ILE A 64 -5.80 -9.24 -7.42
C ILE A 64 -6.75 -8.38 -8.26
N ASN A 65 -7.71 -7.74 -7.61
CA ASN A 65 -8.68 -6.85 -8.24
C ASN A 65 -8.76 -5.50 -7.50
N GLU A 66 -9.66 -4.62 -7.94
CA GLU A 66 -9.83 -3.28 -7.35
C GLU A 66 -10.16 -3.33 -5.85
N ASN A 67 -10.97 -4.30 -5.40
CA ASN A 67 -11.32 -4.45 -4.00
C ASN A 67 -10.09 -4.78 -3.15
N THR A 68 -9.15 -5.56 -3.69
CA THR A 68 -7.88 -5.84 -3.02
C THR A 68 -7.05 -4.57 -2.82
N TYR A 69 -6.98 -3.69 -3.82
CA TYR A 69 -6.28 -2.41 -3.71
C TYR A 69 -6.96 -1.49 -2.69
N ARG A 70 -8.30 -1.40 -2.73
CA ARG A 70 -9.09 -0.64 -1.76
C ARG A 70 -8.87 -1.13 -0.33
N ALA A 71 -8.94 -2.45 -0.10
CA ALA A 71 -8.72 -3.05 1.21
C ALA A 71 -7.29 -2.83 1.72
N SER A 72 -6.29 -3.03 0.86
CA SER A 72 -4.89 -2.79 1.19
C SER A 72 -4.64 -1.33 1.56
N ALA A 73 -5.25 -0.39 0.83
CA ALA A 73 -5.12 1.04 1.08
C ALA A 73 -5.77 1.44 2.41
N LEU A 74 -6.97 0.93 2.69
CA LEU A 74 -7.67 1.17 3.95
C LEU A 74 -6.85 0.68 5.16
N ILE A 75 -6.28 -0.53 5.08
CA ILE A 75 -5.43 -1.08 6.15
C ILE A 75 -4.21 -0.17 6.41
N GLU A 76 -3.55 0.29 5.35
CA GLU A 76 -2.38 1.16 5.49
C GLU A 76 -2.76 2.56 5.97
N MET A 77 -3.92 3.11 5.56
CA MET A 77 -4.43 4.38 6.07
C MET A 77 -4.71 4.34 7.57
N ILE A 78 -5.35 3.27 8.06
CA ILE A 78 -5.58 3.08 9.49
C ILE A 78 -4.26 2.98 10.23
N HIS A 79 -3.28 2.24 9.68
CA HIS A 79 -1.95 2.14 10.27
C HIS A 79 -1.21 3.49 10.32
N VAL A 80 -1.39 4.34 9.31
CA VAL A 80 -0.82 5.69 9.29
C VAL A 80 -1.51 6.61 10.32
N ALA A 81 -2.80 6.41 10.57
CA ALA A 81 -3.58 7.23 11.49
C ALA A 81 -3.31 6.92 12.97
N THR A 82 -2.78 5.73 13.29
CA THR A 82 -2.53 5.24 14.67
C THR A 82 -1.04 5.10 14.96
#